data_AF-A0AAD6ZMR5-F1
#
_entry.id   AF-A0AAD6ZMR5-F1
#
_cell.length_a   1.000
_cell.length_b   1.000
_cell.length_c   1.000
_cell.angle_alpha   90.00
_cell.angle_beta   90.00
_cell.angle_gamma   90.00
#
_symmetry.space_group_name_H-M   'P 1'
#
loop_
_entity.id
_entity.type
_entity.pdbx_description
1 polymer ?
#
loop_
_entity_poly.entity_id
_entity_poly.type
_entity_poly.pdbx_seq_one_letter_code
_entity_poly.pdbx_strand_id
1 'polypeptide(L)'
;MNILKGLDCTATMVENIALALYGVCVSWPYMAMVRNTKQNPINLLSLTDLHRKIPEFCSHIAANPKILLDPTAPIEELTIDGKPFLDNFLINTIWQLALKMSNLLLTISAMFSGAADRWVHFTPEFHVDGTFDRLTLEQRAILFILSTNDCNEGLLGSYRVHMCYHSNSTPQSFSNQTRAEQNNTKAFIKKVCNAAVQKFVMREVRKDGKSGAWAKFRKAWAALQREKAEKGLEQWEKVVKKKKKHQLRLATMPLELEISAINAMTSAWLKDQLQDMTTVTVRRQLVLEAQERELACRPQDSGSTHLSLDPPSTDDSHEMVVEEYGFSLEDDADCVDVSD
;
A
#
# COMPACT_ATOMS: atom_id res chain seq x y z
N MET A 1 -8.35 19.68 2.33
CA MET A 1 -9.43 18.81 2.84
C MET A 1 -9.09 18.46 4.27
N ASN A 2 -9.90 18.85 5.26
CA ASN A 2 -9.61 18.54 6.66
C ASN A 2 -10.27 17.19 6.99
N ILE A 3 -9.46 16.16 7.21
CA ILE A 3 -9.89 14.77 7.47
C ILE A 3 -10.92 14.74 8.62
N LEU A 4 -10.73 15.58 9.64
CA LEU A 4 -11.62 15.64 10.80
C LEU A 4 -13.05 16.06 10.40
N LYS A 5 -13.20 17.07 9.54
CA LYS A 5 -14.51 17.51 9.04
C LYS A 5 -15.18 16.45 8.16
N GLY A 6 -14.39 15.61 7.51
CA GLY A 6 -14.89 14.48 6.71
C GLY A 6 -15.50 13.38 7.58
N LEU A 7 -14.97 13.15 8.79
CA LEU A 7 -15.47 12.16 9.73
C LEU A 7 -16.81 12.56 10.36
N ASP A 8 -17.04 13.85 10.56
CA ASP A 8 -18.32 14.38 11.08
C ASP A 8 -19.42 14.49 10.00
N CYS A 9 -19.09 14.23 8.73
CA CYS A 9 -20.06 14.24 7.65
C CYS A 9 -20.98 13.00 7.73
N THR A 10 -22.29 13.23 7.74
CA THR A 10 -23.30 12.16 7.84
C THR A 10 -23.19 11.13 6.72
N ALA A 11 -22.89 11.57 5.48
CA ALA A 11 -22.69 10.66 4.36
C ALA A 11 -21.49 9.73 4.57
N THR A 12 -20.34 10.30 4.97
CA THR A 12 -19.12 9.51 5.28
C THR A 12 -19.35 8.56 6.44
N MET A 13 -20.08 8.97 7.49
CA MET A 13 -20.41 8.09 8.61
C MET A 13 -21.25 6.89 8.17
N VAL A 14 -22.23 7.10 7.28
CA VAL A 14 -23.05 6.02 6.74
C VAL A 14 -22.20 5.03 5.93
N GLU A 15 -21.30 5.51 5.09
CA GLU A 15 -20.35 4.66 4.34
C GLU A 15 -19.41 3.89 5.28
N ASN A 16 -18.86 4.56 6.29
CA ASN A 16 -17.99 3.94 7.29
C ASN A 16 -18.72 2.86 8.09
N ILE A 17 -19.99 3.05 8.44
CA ILE A 17 -20.79 2.04 9.12
C ILE A 17 -21.05 0.84 8.21
N ALA A 18 -21.40 1.06 6.94
CA ALA A 18 -21.56 -0.03 5.98
C ALA A 18 -20.25 -0.82 5.81
N LEU A 19 -19.11 -0.13 5.74
CA LEU A 19 -17.78 -0.74 5.67
C LEU A 19 -17.43 -1.50 6.94
N ALA A 20 -17.73 -0.95 8.11
CA ALA A 20 -17.54 -1.63 9.39
C ALA A 20 -18.39 -2.91 9.45
N LEU A 21 -19.66 -2.85 9.07
CA LEU A 21 -20.53 -4.03 9.01
C LEU A 21 -19.96 -5.11 8.06
N TYR A 22 -19.51 -4.73 6.86
CA TYR A 22 -18.83 -5.66 5.96
C TYR A 22 -17.56 -6.26 6.59
N GLY A 23 -16.81 -5.44 7.33
CA GLY A 23 -15.64 -5.85 8.12
C GLY A 23 -15.98 -6.97 9.10
N VAL A 24 -16.95 -6.74 10.00
CA VAL A 24 -17.32 -7.69 11.05
C VAL A 24 -18.03 -8.94 10.50
N CYS A 25 -18.87 -8.79 9.48
CA CYS A 25 -19.71 -9.88 8.96
C CYS A 25 -18.98 -10.78 7.95
N VAL A 26 -18.08 -10.21 7.14
CA VAL A 26 -17.43 -10.90 6.02
C VAL A 26 -15.91 -10.86 6.17
N SER A 27 -15.29 -9.68 6.18
CA SER A 27 -13.85 -9.56 5.97
C SER A 27 -13.03 -10.18 7.10
N TRP A 28 -13.37 -9.92 8.37
CA TRP A 28 -12.61 -10.43 9.51
C TRP A 28 -12.83 -11.93 9.71
N PRO A 29 -14.08 -12.46 9.68
CA PRO A 29 -14.28 -13.91 9.74
C PRO A 29 -13.63 -14.62 8.55
N TYR A 30 -13.71 -14.06 7.34
CA TYR A 30 -12.99 -14.57 6.17
C TYR A 30 -11.49 -14.67 6.44
N MET A 31 -10.87 -13.59 6.90
CA MET A 31 -9.45 -13.57 7.25
C MET A 31 -9.10 -14.63 8.30
N ALA A 32 -9.95 -14.84 9.30
CA ALA A 32 -9.76 -15.87 10.32
C ALA A 32 -9.89 -17.30 9.76
N MET A 33 -10.73 -17.52 8.74
CA MET A 33 -10.90 -18.82 8.08
C MET A 33 -9.77 -19.15 7.10
N VAL A 34 -9.26 -18.14 6.37
CA VAL A 34 -8.21 -18.36 5.36
C VAL A 34 -6.80 -18.30 5.94
N ARG A 35 -6.60 -17.58 7.05
CA ARG A 35 -5.31 -17.54 7.76
C ARG A 35 -5.25 -18.65 8.79
N ASN A 36 -4.18 -19.42 8.75
CA ASN A 36 -3.82 -20.33 9.82
C ASN A 36 -2.35 -20.11 10.20
N THR A 37 -1.92 -20.77 11.26
CA THR A 37 -0.53 -20.72 11.72
C THR A 37 0.42 -21.24 10.63
N LYS A 38 1.66 -20.73 10.63
CA LYS A 38 2.72 -21.19 9.70
C LYS A 38 2.99 -22.70 9.79
N GLN A 39 2.59 -23.33 10.89
CA GLN A 39 2.78 -24.76 11.15
C GLN A 39 1.69 -25.63 10.51
N ASN A 40 0.49 -25.08 10.30
CA ASN A 40 -0.65 -25.74 9.66
C ASN A 40 -1.21 -24.86 8.53
N PRO A 41 -0.49 -24.72 7.41
CA PRO A 41 -0.99 -23.94 6.28
C PRO A 41 -2.27 -24.56 5.71
N ILE A 42 -3.20 -23.70 5.29
CA ILE A 42 -4.42 -24.12 4.61
C ILE A 42 -4.14 -24.17 3.11
N ASN A 43 -4.57 -25.26 2.47
CA ASN A 43 -4.54 -25.36 1.02
C ASN A 43 -5.68 -24.51 0.43
N LEU A 44 -5.35 -23.58 -0.47
CA LEU A 44 -6.33 -22.73 -1.17
C LEU A 44 -7.47 -23.55 -1.80
N LEU A 45 -7.15 -24.74 -2.34
CA LEU A 45 -8.15 -25.63 -2.96
C LEU A 45 -9.23 -26.11 -1.98
N SER A 46 -8.92 -26.18 -0.68
CA SER A 46 -9.89 -26.55 0.36
C SER A 46 -10.88 -25.43 0.70
N LEU A 47 -10.61 -24.19 0.26
CA LEU A 47 -11.46 -23.03 0.51
C LEU A 47 -12.54 -22.85 -0.57
N THR A 48 -12.69 -23.81 -1.48
CA THR A 48 -13.61 -23.68 -2.62
C THR A 48 -15.04 -23.40 -2.19
N ASP A 49 -15.55 -24.12 -1.18
CA ASP A 49 -16.91 -23.93 -0.67
C ASP A 49 -17.07 -22.55 0.00
N LEU A 50 -16.03 -22.08 0.69
CA LEU A 50 -16.03 -20.76 1.31
C LEU A 50 -16.14 -19.66 0.24
N HIS A 51 -15.32 -19.72 -0.81
CA HIS A 51 -15.32 -18.72 -1.89
C HIS A 51 -16.63 -18.69 -2.67
N ARG A 52 -17.33 -19.83 -2.77
CA ARG A 52 -18.67 -19.91 -3.38
C ARG A 52 -19.77 -19.34 -2.48
N LYS A 53 -19.65 -19.56 -1.17
CA LYS A 53 -20.62 -19.06 -0.17
C LYS A 53 -20.59 -17.52 -0.05
N ILE A 54 -19.43 -16.88 -0.22
CA ILE A 54 -19.28 -15.44 0.02
C ILE A 54 -20.18 -14.57 -0.89
N PRO A 55 -20.19 -14.75 -2.23
CA PRO A 55 -21.11 -14.01 -3.09
C PRO A 55 -22.58 -14.19 -2.69
N GLU A 56 -23.00 -15.43 -2.43
CA GLU A 56 -24.38 -15.75 -2.04
C GLU A 56 -24.78 -15.05 -0.73
N PHE A 57 -23.90 -15.10 0.27
CA PHE A 57 -24.08 -14.40 1.55
C PHE A 57 -24.18 -12.88 1.35
N CYS A 58 -23.29 -12.31 0.52
CA CYS A 58 -23.33 -10.88 0.24
C CYS A 58 -24.61 -10.47 -0.51
N SER A 59 -25.06 -11.25 -1.50
CA SER A 59 -26.32 -11.01 -2.20
C SER A 59 -27.54 -11.13 -1.28
N HIS A 60 -27.52 -12.08 -0.33
CA HIS A 60 -28.60 -12.22 0.66
C HIS A 60 -28.73 -10.98 1.55
N ILE A 61 -27.62 -10.47 2.07
CA ILE A 61 -27.59 -9.24 2.86
C ILE A 61 -27.98 -8.02 2.01
N ALA A 62 -27.51 -7.97 0.76
CA ALA A 62 -27.85 -6.87 -0.14
C ALA A 62 -29.37 -6.77 -0.38
N ALA A 63 -30.06 -7.91 -0.47
CA ALA A 63 -31.51 -7.99 -0.59
C ALA A 63 -32.25 -7.67 0.73
N ASN A 64 -31.67 -8.05 1.88
CA ASN A 64 -32.29 -7.91 3.19
C ASN A 64 -31.39 -7.16 4.20
N PRO A 65 -30.99 -5.90 3.94
CA PRO A 65 -29.99 -5.19 4.75
C PRO A 65 -30.43 -4.92 6.19
N LYS A 66 -31.73 -5.02 6.47
CA LYS A 66 -32.30 -4.84 7.81
C LYS A 66 -31.84 -5.91 8.81
N ILE A 67 -31.50 -7.10 8.33
CA ILE A 67 -31.11 -8.22 9.21
C ILE A 67 -29.88 -7.88 10.06
N LEU A 68 -28.92 -7.12 9.50
CA LEU A 68 -27.71 -6.69 10.20
C LEU A 68 -27.97 -5.68 11.33
N LEU A 69 -29.13 -5.02 11.30
CA LEU A 69 -29.52 -3.99 12.27
C LEU A 69 -30.53 -4.50 13.29
N ASP A 70 -30.98 -5.76 13.16
CA ASP A 70 -31.92 -6.39 14.08
C ASP A 70 -31.15 -7.15 15.17
N PRO A 71 -31.23 -6.72 16.44
CA PRO A 71 -30.57 -7.42 17.55
C PRO A 71 -31.10 -8.83 17.80
N THR A 72 -32.28 -9.17 17.25
CA THR A 72 -32.93 -10.47 17.42
C THR A 72 -32.66 -11.45 16.28
N ALA A 73 -31.96 -11.00 15.24
CA ALA A 73 -31.59 -11.85 14.12
C ALA A 73 -30.66 -13.00 14.56
N PRO A 74 -30.80 -14.20 13.96
CA PRO A 74 -29.95 -15.34 14.29
C PRO A 74 -28.51 -15.06 13.86
N ILE A 75 -27.55 -15.26 14.77
CA ILE A 75 -26.11 -15.00 14.55
C ILE A 75 -25.57 -15.71 13.30
N GLU A 76 -26.10 -16.90 13.01
CA GLU A 76 -25.73 -17.74 11.87
C GLU A 76 -25.95 -17.05 10.51
N GLU A 77 -26.90 -16.11 10.45
CA GLU A 77 -27.23 -15.33 9.25
C GLU A 77 -26.47 -13.99 9.20
N LEU A 78 -25.80 -13.60 10.29
CA LEU A 78 -25.13 -12.30 10.42
C LEU A 78 -23.65 -12.35 10.05
N THR A 79 -23.00 -13.50 10.14
CA THR A 79 -21.58 -13.66 9.82
C THR A 79 -21.37 -14.81 8.84
N ILE A 80 -20.39 -14.67 7.95
CA ILE A 80 -20.11 -15.69 6.92
C ILE A 80 -19.73 -17.06 7.51
N ASP A 81 -19.12 -17.08 8.70
CA ASP A 81 -18.75 -18.30 9.42
C ASP A 81 -19.80 -18.75 10.45
N GLY A 82 -20.91 -18.01 10.59
CA GLY A 82 -22.00 -18.28 11.51
C GLY A 82 -21.62 -18.14 12.99
N LYS A 83 -20.50 -17.47 13.31
CA LYS A 83 -20.04 -17.25 14.67
C LYS A 83 -20.44 -15.87 15.19
N PRO A 84 -20.44 -15.68 16.53
CA PRO A 84 -20.65 -14.35 17.12
C PRO A 84 -19.66 -13.33 16.59
N PHE A 85 -20.08 -12.06 16.57
CA PHE A 85 -19.23 -10.96 16.16
C PHE A 85 -17.94 -10.90 17.01
N LEU A 86 -16.82 -10.68 16.33
CA LEU A 86 -15.51 -10.50 16.98
C LEU A 86 -15.50 -9.27 17.90
N ASP A 87 -16.21 -8.21 17.52
CA ASP A 87 -16.34 -6.97 18.29
C ASP A 87 -17.82 -6.63 18.53
N ASN A 88 -18.31 -7.01 19.72
CA ASN A 88 -19.68 -6.71 20.15
C ASN A 88 -19.89 -5.22 20.46
N PHE A 89 -18.83 -4.49 20.85
CA PHE A 89 -18.92 -3.07 21.17
C PHE A 89 -19.18 -2.25 19.90
N LEU A 90 -18.48 -2.60 18.81
CA LEU A 90 -18.68 -1.97 17.51
C LEU A 90 -20.11 -2.16 17.00
N ILE A 91 -20.63 -3.39 17.02
CA ILE A 91 -22.00 -3.68 16.56
C ILE A 91 -23.06 -2.95 17.39
N ASN A 92 -22.93 -2.97 18.73
CA ASN A 92 -23.86 -2.26 19.60
C ASN A 92 -23.85 -0.74 19.33
N THR A 93 -22.66 -0.18 19.07
CA THR A 93 -22.51 1.23 18.70
C THR A 93 -23.18 1.53 17.36
N ILE A 94 -23.00 0.65 16.37
CA ILE A 94 -23.66 0.76 15.05
C ILE A 94 -25.19 0.73 15.21
N TRP A 95 -25.74 -0.18 16.02
CA TRP A 95 -27.19 -0.24 16.25
C TRP A 95 -27.75 1.05 16.88
N GLN A 96 -27.03 1.66 17.82
CA GLN A 96 -27.43 2.94 18.41
C GLN A 96 -27.37 4.10 17.41
N LEU A 97 -26.38 4.08 16.50
CA LEU A 97 -26.21 5.10 15.46
C LEU A 97 -27.20 4.93 14.31
N ALA A 98 -27.54 3.69 13.96
CA ALA A 98 -28.42 3.35 12.84
C ALA A 98 -29.79 4.02 12.95
N LEU A 99 -30.33 4.18 14.17
CA LEU A 99 -31.60 4.85 14.43
C LEU A 99 -31.63 6.32 13.99
N LYS A 100 -30.47 6.97 13.87
CA LYS A 100 -30.35 8.41 13.58
C LYS A 100 -29.97 8.71 12.13
N MET A 101 -29.71 7.68 11.32
CA MET A 101 -29.13 7.85 9.99
C MET A 101 -30.13 7.52 8.88
N SER A 102 -30.34 8.47 7.97
CA SER A 102 -31.04 8.23 6.73
C SER A 102 -30.16 7.45 5.75
N ASN A 103 -30.78 6.73 4.82
CA ASN A 103 -30.11 6.01 3.72
C ASN A 103 -29.15 4.87 4.12
N LEU A 104 -28.96 4.56 5.40
CA LEU A 104 -28.05 3.50 5.85
C LEU A 104 -28.37 2.14 5.21
N LEU A 105 -29.65 1.74 5.16
CA LEU A 105 -30.07 0.49 4.53
C LEU A 105 -29.72 0.43 3.04
N LEU A 106 -29.86 1.56 2.33
CA LEU A 106 -29.52 1.65 0.91
C LEU A 106 -28.01 1.52 0.71
N THR A 107 -27.21 2.17 1.57
CA THR A 107 -25.75 2.07 1.52
C THR A 107 -25.26 0.67 1.85
N ILE A 108 -25.84 0.01 2.85
CA ILE A 108 -25.54 -1.40 3.15
C ILE A 108 -25.87 -2.27 1.94
N SER A 109 -27.06 -2.12 1.36
CA SER A 109 -27.47 -2.88 0.17
C SER A 109 -26.49 -2.70 -1.00
N ALA A 110 -26.16 -1.44 -1.34
CA ALA A 110 -25.23 -1.11 -2.41
C ALA A 110 -23.82 -1.67 -2.15
N MET A 111 -23.32 -1.56 -0.92
CA MET A 111 -22.01 -2.06 -0.53
C MET A 111 -21.91 -3.58 -0.67
N PHE A 112 -22.89 -4.32 -0.14
CA PHE A 112 -22.90 -5.78 -0.21
C PHE A 112 -23.18 -6.29 -1.64
N SER A 113 -23.99 -5.60 -2.42
CA SER A 113 -24.17 -5.90 -3.86
C SER A 113 -22.84 -5.75 -4.60
N GLY A 114 -22.14 -4.62 -4.41
CA GLY A 114 -20.84 -4.38 -5.03
C GLY A 114 -19.78 -5.38 -4.55
N ALA A 115 -19.84 -5.83 -3.29
CA ALA A 115 -18.96 -6.88 -2.78
C ALA A 115 -19.24 -8.22 -3.47
N ALA A 116 -20.50 -8.63 -3.60
CA ALA A 116 -20.88 -9.86 -4.30
C ALA A 116 -20.33 -9.89 -5.73
N ASP A 117 -20.55 -8.81 -6.49
CA ASP A 117 -20.06 -8.67 -7.87
C ASP A 117 -18.54 -8.76 -7.95
N ARG A 118 -17.83 -8.06 -7.05
CA ARG A 118 -16.35 -8.09 -7.03
C ARG A 118 -15.80 -9.45 -6.63
N TRP A 119 -16.43 -10.17 -5.70
CA TRP A 119 -15.98 -11.51 -5.35
C TRP A 119 -16.04 -12.45 -6.56
N VAL A 120 -17.14 -12.43 -7.31
CA VAL A 120 -17.26 -13.22 -8.55
C VAL A 120 -16.19 -12.83 -9.57
N HIS A 121 -15.93 -11.52 -9.72
CA HIS A 121 -14.93 -11.04 -10.67
C HIS A 121 -13.48 -11.35 -10.30
N PHE A 122 -13.12 -11.27 -9.01
CA PHE A 122 -11.75 -11.48 -8.54
C PHE A 122 -11.40 -12.95 -8.30
N THR A 123 -12.39 -13.84 -8.22
CA THR A 123 -12.16 -15.25 -7.91
C THR A 123 -12.78 -16.22 -8.94
N PRO A 124 -12.57 -15.98 -10.26
CA PRO A 124 -13.19 -16.80 -11.31
C PRO A 124 -12.77 -18.28 -11.24
N GLU A 125 -11.59 -18.58 -10.67
CA GLU A 125 -11.08 -19.93 -10.49
C GLU A 125 -11.93 -20.80 -9.55
N PHE A 126 -12.73 -20.16 -8.67
CA PHE A 126 -13.61 -20.82 -7.70
C PHE A 126 -15.04 -21.03 -8.20
N HIS A 127 -15.40 -20.48 -9.37
CA HIS A 127 -16.71 -20.69 -9.96
C HIS A 127 -16.98 -22.18 -10.20
N VAL A 128 -18.25 -22.58 -10.27
CA VAL A 128 -18.64 -23.93 -10.72
C VAL A 128 -18.11 -24.14 -12.14
N ASP A 129 -17.47 -25.27 -12.41
CA ASP A 129 -16.75 -25.53 -13.67
C ASP A 129 -15.53 -24.61 -13.92
N GLY A 130 -15.08 -23.90 -12.88
CA GLY A 130 -13.86 -23.09 -12.87
C GLY A 130 -12.59 -23.95 -12.91
N THR A 131 -11.44 -23.28 -12.88
CA THR A 131 -10.13 -23.95 -12.97
C THR A 131 -9.95 -25.03 -11.90
N PHE A 132 -10.43 -24.81 -10.68
CA PHE A 132 -10.27 -25.76 -9.58
C PHE A 132 -11.18 -27.00 -9.67
N ASP A 133 -12.34 -26.90 -10.33
CA ASP A 133 -13.23 -28.04 -10.57
C ASP A 133 -12.75 -28.93 -11.71
N ARG A 134 -12.06 -28.34 -12.69
CA ARG A 134 -11.45 -29.06 -13.81
C ARG A 134 -10.21 -29.86 -13.43
N LEU A 135 -9.67 -29.63 -12.23
CA LEU A 135 -8.53 -30.40 -11.74
C LEU A 135 -8.94 -31.86 -11.51
N THR A 136 -8.12 -32.77 -12.02
CA THR A 136 -8.26 -34.20 -11.69
C THR A 136 -7.97 -34.43 -10.20
N LEU A 137 -8.50 -35.52 -9.65
CA LEU A 137 -8.25 -35.92 -8.26
C LEU A 137 -6.75 -36.05 -7.95
N GLU A 138 -5.98 -36.57 -8.90
CA GLU A 138 -4.52 -36.69 -8.78
C GLU A 138 -3.83 -35.32 -8.71
N GLN A 139 -4.21 -34.39 -9.58
CA GLN A 139 -3.68 -33.03 -9.55
C GLN A 139 -4.03 -32.31 -8.25
N ARG A 140 -5.27 -32.45 -7.77
CA ARG A 140 -5.73 -31.84 -6.52
C ARG A 140 -4.98 -32.40 -5.30
N ALA A 141 -4.56 -33.67 -5.33
CA ALA A 141 -3.77 -34.28 -4.26
C ALA A 141 -2.31 -33.80 -4.25
N ILE A 142 -1.74 -33.44 -5.40
CA ILE A 142 -0.34 -32.98 -5.52
C ILE A 142 -0.22 -31.47 -5.28
N LEU A 143 -1.23 -30.70 -5.69
CA LEU A 143 -1.20 -29.24 -5.62
C LEU A 143 -1.47 -28.74 -4.20
N PHE A 144 -0.46 -28.10 -3.62
CA PHE A 144 -0.57 -27.37 -2.37
C PHE A 144 -0.28 -25.90 -2.62
N ILE A 145 -1.33 -25.08 -2.65
CA ILE A 145 -1.22 -23.62 -2.82
C ILE A 145 -1.57 -23.01 -1.48
N LEU A 146 -0.70 -22.14 -0.96
CA LEU A 146 -1.00 -21.43 0.29
C LEU A 146 -2.21 -20.54 0.10
N SER A 147 -3.15 -20.58 1.06
CA SER A 147 -4.36 -19.75 1.06
C SER A 147 -4.07 -18.24 1.05
N THR A 148 -2.94 -17.82 1.63
CA THR A 148 -2.52 -16.43 1.66
C THR A 148 -1.15 -16.23 1.03
N ASN A 149 -0.94 -15.04 0.47
CA ASN A 149 0.32 -14.63 -0.14
C ASN A 149 1.34 -14.11 0.89
N ASP A 150 1.01 -14.14 2.19
CA ASP A 150 1.81 -13.58 3.28
C ASP A 150 3.26 -14.11 3.28
N CYS A 151 3.45 -15.40 2.98
CA CYS A 151 4.78 -16.02 2.91
C CYS A 151 5.61 -15.49 1.72
N ASN A 152 4.98 -15.28 0.55
CA ASN A 152 5.67 -14.77 -0.62
C ASN A 152 6.00 -13.28 -0.46
N GLU A 153 5.08 -12.50 0.13
CA GLU A 153 5.31 -11.09 0.47
C GLU A 153 6.43 -10.93 1.49
N GLY A 154 6.45 -11.76 2.53
CA GLY A 154 7.54 -11.80 3.50
C GLY A 154 8.88 -12.20 2.86
N LEU A 155 8.87 -13.13 1.91
CA LEU A 155 10.07 -13.53 1.17
C LEU A 155 10.57 -12.41 0.24
N LEU A 156 9.65 -11.68 -0.42
CA LEU A 156 9.98 -10.54 -1.26
C LEU A 156 10.58 -9.38 -0.44
N GLY A 157 9.99 -9.10 0.74
CA GLY A 157 10.55 -8.15 1.69
C GLY A 157 11.95 -8.55 2.14
N SER A 158 12.14 -9.84 2.47
CA SER A 158 13.45 -10.39 2.83
C SER A 158 14.46 -10.28 1.69
N TYR A 159 14.03 -10.52 0.45
CA TYR A 159 14.87 -10.35 -0.74
C TYR A 159 15.32 -8.90 -0.90
N ARG A 160 14.40 -7.94 -0.74
CA ARG A 160 14.73 -6.51 -0.81
C ARG A 160 15.82 -6.14 0.21
N VAL A 161 15.62 -6.54 1.46
CA VAL A 161 16.60 -6.31 2.54
C VAL A 161 17.94 -6.99 2.24
N HIS A 162 17.90 -8.23 1.75
CA HIS A 162 19.11 -8.97 1.37
C HIS A 162 19.90 -8.26 0.28
N MET A 163 19.24 -7.72 -0.74
CA MET A 163 19.90 -6.98 -1.82
C MET A 163 20.47 -5.64 -1.37
N CYS A 164 19.86 -4.99 -0.38
CA CYS A 164 20.42 -3.78 0.24
C CYS A 164 21.77 -4.08 0.93
N TYR A 165 21.86 -5.15 1.71
CA TYR A 165 23.11 -5.53 2.41
C TYR A 165 24.11 -6.29 1.54
N HIS A 166 23.64 -6.96 0.49
CA HIS A 166 24.46 -7.77 -0.41
C HIS A 166 24.23 -7.33 -1.86
N SER A 167 24.72 -6.14 -2.21
CA SER A 167 24.50 -5.54 -3.53
C SER A 167 25.09 -6.36 -4.70
N ASN A 168 26.07 -7.21 -4.40
CA ASN A 168 26.67 -8.15 -5.36
C ASN A 168 25.93 -9.51 -5.41
N SER A 169 24.90 -9.70 -4.59
CA SER A 169 24.08 -10.91 -4.60
C SER A 169 23.12 -10.91 -5.78
N THR A 170 22.54 -12.08 -6.04
CA THR A 170 21.64 -12.30 -7.17
C THR A 170 20.35 -12.91 -6.69
N PRO A 171 19.24 -12.75 -7.43
CA PRO A 171 17.99 -13.45 -7.12
C PRO A 171 18.19 -14.97 -6.95
N GLN A 172 19.06 -15.56 -7.77
CA GLN A 172 19.37 -16.99 -7.70
C GLN A 172 20.17 -17.35 -6.45
N SER A 173 21.16 -16.52 -6.05
CA SER A 173 21.89 -16.73 -4.80
C SER A 173 20.97 -16.65 -3.59
N PHE A 174 20.09 -15.65 -3.55
CA PHE A 174 19.09 -15.50 -2.50
C PHE A 174 18.16 -16.71 -2.47
N SER A 175 17.55 -17.06 -3.61
CA SER A 175 16.64 -18.22 -3.71
C SER A 175 17.31 -19.52 -3.28
N ASN A 176 18.55 -19.76 -3.70
CA ASN A 176 19.33 -20.94 -3.30
C ASN A 176 19.57 -20.96 -1.80
N GLN A 177 19.93 -19.81 -1.20
CA GLN A 177 20.15 -19.69 0.24
C GLN A 177 18.86 -19.94 1.02
N THR A 178 17.77 -19.25 0.68
CA THR A 178 16.49 -19.42 1.36
C THR A 178 15.97 -20.84 1.25
N ARG A 179 16.06 -21.47 0.07
CA ARG A 179 15.69 -22.89 -0.11
C ARG A 179 16.58 -23.81 0.71
N ALA A 180 17.88 -23.53 0.78
CA ALA A 180 18.81 -24.33 1.57
C ALA A 180 18.50 -24.28 3.07
N GLU A 181 18.10 -23.11 3.57
CA GLU A 181 17.68 -22.89 4.95
C GLU A 181 16.31 -23.54 5.24
N GLN A 182 15.30 -23.27 4.41
CA GLN A 182 13.93 -23.81 4.58
C GLN A 182 13.88 -25.34 4.49
N ASN A 183 14.58 -25.93 3.52
CA ASN A 183 14.60 -27.38 3.32
C ASN A 183 15.61 -28.09 4.23
N ASN A 184 16.26 -27.38 5.14
CA ASN A 184 17.36 -27.89 5.97
C ASN A 184 18.40 -28.67 5.15
N THR A 185 18.74 -28.13 3.99
CA THR A 185 19.60 -28.81 2.99
C THR A 185 20.99 -29.05 3.57
N LYS A 186 21.45 -28.22 4.51
CA LYS A 186 22.72 -28.43 5.23
C LYS A 186 22.72 -29.76 6.00
N ALA A 187 21.64 -30.09 6.71
CA ALA A 187 21.54 -31.37 7.43
C ALA A 187 21.48 -32.55 6.46
N PHE A 188 20.75 -32.40 5.35
CA PHE A 188 20.69 -33.42 4.29
C PHE A 188 22.08 -33.68 3.67
N ILE A 189 22.80 -32.61 3.29
CA ILE A 189 24.16 -32.69 2.76
C ILE A 189 25.06 -33.38 3.78
N LYS A 190 25.00 -33.03 5.07
CA LYS A 190 25.81 -33.68 6.11
C LYS A 190 25.52 -35.18 6.22
N LYS A 191 24.28 -35.61 6.02
CA LYS A 191 23.87 -37.02 6.12
C LYS A 191 24.23 -37.85 4.89
N VAL A 192 24.15 -37.26 3.69
CA VAL A 192 24.20 -38.00 2.41
C VAL A 192 25.49 -37.75 1.62
N CYS A 193 26.13 -36.60 1.81
CA CYS A 193 27.28 -36.21 1.00
C CYS A 193 28.54 -36.94 1.44
N ASN A 194 29.02 -37.84 0.57
CA ASN A 194 30.34 -38.44 0.65
C ASN A 194 31.30 -37.77 -0.36
N ALA A 195 32.60 -38.06 -0.28
CA ALA A 195 33.60 -37.45 -1.15
C ALA A 195 33.36 -37.72 -2.66
N ALA A 196 32.71 -38.83 -3.01
CA ALA A 196 32.38 -39.15 -4.40
C ALA A 196 31.21 -38.29 -4.93
N VAL A 197 30.15 -38.13 -4.14
CA VAL A 197 29.00 -37.26 -4.44
C VAL A 197 29.45 -35.81 -4.54
N GLN A 198 30.32 -35.34 -3.64
CA GLN A 198 30.86 -33.99 -3.71
C GLN A 198 31.63 -33.75 -5.02
N LYS A 199 32.50 -34.69 -5.42
CA LYS A 199 33.22 -34.61 -6.71
C LYS A 199 32.28 -34.61 -7.91
N PHE A 200 31.19 -35.39 -7.85
CA PHE A 200 30.16 -35.40 -8.89
C PHE A 200 29.45 -34.04 -9.00
N VAL A 201 28.95 -33.49 -7.89
CA VAL A 201 28.28 -32.17 -7.86
C VAL A 201 29.21 -31.06 -8.36
N MET A 202 30.48 -31.05 -7.93
CA MET A 202 31.47 -30.08 -8.43
C MET A 202 31.68 -30.17 -9.95
N ARG A 203 31.59 -31.37 -10.53
CA ARG A 203 31.70 -31.56 -11.98
C ARG A 203 30.47 -31.02 -12.70
N GLU A 204 29.27 -31.29 -12.20
CA GLU A 204 28.02 -30.79 -12.77
C GLU A 204 27.92 -29.25 -12.69
N VAL A 205 28.22 -28.64 -11.53
CA VAL A 205 28.25 -27.17 -11.39
C VAL A 205 29.23 -26.52 -12.37
N ARG A 206 30.37 -27.16 -12.66
CA ARG A 206 31.30 -26.67 -13.68
C ARG A 206 30.78 -26.81 -15.10
N LYS A 207 29.99 -27.84 -15.41
CA LYS A 207 29.31 -27.97 -16.71
C LYS A 207 28.25 -26.88 -16.88
N ASP A 208 27.45 -26.63 -15.85
CA ASP A 208 26.44 -25.59 -15.84
C ASP A 208 27.06 -24.19 -15.95
N GLY A 209 28.18 -23.96 -15.27
CA GLY A 209 28.94 -22.72 -15.39
C GLY A 209 29.45 -22.43 -16.81
N LYS A 210 29.74 -23.49 -17.59
CA LYS A 210 30.13 -23.36 -19.01
C LYS A 210 28.96 -22.99 -19.94
N SER A 211 27.71 -23.15 -19.50
CA SER A 211 26.53 -22.80 -20.32
C SER A 211 26.42 -21.31 -20.63
N GLY A 212 27.06 -20.45 -19.82
CA GLY A 212 27.01 -18.99 -19.97
C GLY A 212 25.61 -18.39 -19.78
N ALA A 213 24.62 -19.19 -19.35
CA ALA A 213 23.23 -18.75 -19.17
C ALA A 213 23.14 -17.53 -18.24
N TRP A 214 23.96 -17.50 -17.19
CA TRP A 214 24.01 -16.37 -16.25
C TRP A 214 24.64 -15.10 -16.86
N ALA A 215 25.62 -15.24 -17.77
CA ALA A 215 26.15 -14.10 -18.51
C ALA A 215 25.10 -13.53 -19.48
N LYS A 216 24.31 -14.39 -20.13
CA LYS A 216 23.17 -13.98 -20.98
C LYS A 216 22.11 -13.25 -20.15
N PHE A 217 21.73 -13.80 -18.99
CA PHE A 217 20.77 -13.17 -18.09
C PHE A 217 21.25 -11.79 -17.62
N ARG A 218 22.50 -11.65 -17.17
CA ARG A 218 23.07 -10.34 -16.78
C ARG A 218 23.04 -9.33 -17.92
N LYS A 219 23.36 -9.75 -19.14
CA LYS A 219 23.32 -8.87 -20.31
C LYS A 219 21.90 -8.40 -20.61
N ALA A 220 20.93 -9.30 -20.55
CA ALA A 220 19.51 -8.98 -20.72
C ALA A 220 19.00 -8.05 -19.60
N TRP A 221 19.36 -8.34 -18.35
CA TRP A 221 19.03 -7.52 -17.20
C TRP A 221 19.60 -6.11 -17.31
N ALA A 222 20.88 -5.98 -17.68
CA ALA A 222 21.51 -4.68 -17.88
C ALA A 222 20.84 -3.89 -19.01
N ALA A 223 20.42 -4.54 -20.10
CA ALA A 223 19.66 -3.90 -21.17
C ALA A 223 18.31 -3.37 -20.68
N LEU A 224 17.56 -4.19 -19.93
CA LEU A 224 16.28 -3.80 -19.34
C LEU A 224 16.42 -2.62 -18.36
N GLN A 225 17.47 -2.60 -17.55
CA GLN A 225 17.72 -1.50 -16.62
C GLN A 225 18.05 -0.19 -17.34
N ARG A 226 18.79 -0.25 -18.47
CA ARG A 226 19.02 0.94 -19.31
C ARG A 226 17.72 1.46 -19.91
N GLU A 227 16.90 0.57 -20.48
CA GLU A 227 15.61 0.94 -21.04
C GLU A 227 14.69 1.59 -19.99
N LYS A 228 14.67 1.04 -18.76
CA LYS A 228 13.92 1.63 -17.64
C LYS A 228 14.47 3.00 -17.25
N ALA A 229 15.79 3.18 -17.21
CA ALA A 229 16.41 4.45 -16.89
C ALA A 229 16.09 5.51 -17.97
N GLU A 230 16.15 5.16 -19.25
CA GLU A 230 15.79 6.03 -20.37
C GLU A 230 14.31 6.45 -20.29
N LYS A 231 13.40 5.49 -20.10
CA LYS A 231 11.97 5.78 -19.89
C LYS A 231 11.72 6.65 -18.66
N GLY A 232 12.46 6.41 -17.57
CA GLY A 232 12.39 7.21 -16.36
C GLY A 232 12.81 8.66 -16.59
N LEU A 233 13.88 8.89 -17.36
CA LEU A 233 14.32 10.23 -17.76
C LEU A 233 13.26 10.94 -18.62
N GLU A 234 12.68 10.25 -19.61
CA GLU A 234 11.62 10.82 -20.43
C GLU A 234 10.38 11.21 -19.62
N GLN A 235 9.97 10.35 -18.68
CA GLN A 235 8.86 10.63 -17.76
C GLN A 235 9.18 11.81 -16.85
N TRP A 236 10.39 11.85 -16.29
CA TRP A 236 10.85 12.95 -15.45
C TRP A 236 10.85 14.27 -16.22
N GLU A 237 11.34 14.30 -17.46
CA GLU A 237 11.30 15.50 -18.31
C GLU A 237 9.86 15.98 -18.57
N LYS A 238 8.93 15.05 -18.83
CA LYS A 238 7.51 15.37 -19.01
C LYS A 238 6.92 15.98 -17.74
N VAL A 239 7.22 15.41 -16.58
CA VAL A 239 6.79 15.93 -15.27
C VAL A 239 7.36 17.32 -15.02
N VAL A 240 8.66 17.54 -15.28
CA VAL A 240 9.31 18.85 -15.13
C VAL A 240 8.70 19.88 -16.07
N LYS A 241 8.44 19.53 -17.34
CA LYS A 241 7.78 20.43 -18.32
C LYS A 241 6.36 20.78 -17.88
N LYS A 242 5.56 19.80 -17.44
CA LYS A 242 4.20 20.02 -16.89
C LYS A 242 4.26 20.94 -15.67
N LYS A 243 5.19 20.72 -14.74
CA LYS A 243 5.39 21.54 -13.54
C LYS A 243 5.77 22.98 -13.88
N LYS A 244 6.72 23.18 -14.82
CA LYS A 244 7.11 24.52 -15.29
C LYS A 244 5.94 25.26 -15.96
N LYS A 245 5.18 24.57 -16.83
CA LYS A 245 4.00 25.15 -17.48
C LYS A 245 2.92 25.53 -16.46
N HIS A 246 2.68 24.67 -15.47
CA HIS A 246 1.73 24.94 -14.39
C HIS A 246 2.20 26.13 -13.53
N GLN A 247 3.49 26.21 -13.17
CA GLN A 247 4.04 27.36 -12.45
C GLN A 247 3.93 28.67 -13.23
N LEU A 248 4.21 28.65 -14.55
CA LEU A 248 4.02 29.83 -15.40
C LEU A 248 2.54 30.24 -15.48
N ARG A 249 1.62 29.28 -15.54
CA ARG A 249 0.17 29.54 -15.53
C ARG A 249 -0.25 30.23 -14.23
N LEU A 250 0.21 29.74 -13.08
CA LEU A 250 -0.07 30.35 -11.78
C LEU A 250 0.52 31.76 -11.69
N ALA A 251 1.78 31.95 -12.12
CA ALA A 251 2.45 33.26 -12.05
C ALA A 251 1.85 34.33 -12.99
N THR A 252 1.19 33.93 -14.08
CA THR A 252 0.58 34.86 -15.05
C THR A 252 -0.85 35.24 -14.66
N MET A 253 -1.48 34.51 -13.75
CA MET A 253 -2.88 34.67 -13.44
C MET A 253 -3.12 35.87 -12.50
N PRO A 254 -4.03 36.80 -12.84
CA PRO A 254 -4.38 37.91 -11.96
C PRO A 254 -5.17 37.41 -10.74
N LEU A 255 -4.83 37.95 -9.56
CA LEU A 255 -5.56 37.69 -8.33
C LEU A 255 -6.82 38.56 -8.28
N GLU A 256 -7.95 38.01 -8.72
CA GLU A 256 -9.27 38.61 -8.54
C GLU A 256 -9.80 38.35 -7.12
N LEU A 257 -10.20 39.42 -6.43
CA LEU A 257 -10.75 39.39 -5.08
C LEU A 257 -12.23 39.81 -5.03
N GLU A 258 -12.82 40.16 -6.18
CA GLU A 258 -14.21 40.61 -6.26
C GLU A 258 -15.20 39.43 -6.26
N ILE A 259 -16.17 39.47 -5.35
CA ILE A 259 -17.12 38.36 -5.10
C ILE A 259 -18.00 38.04 -6.33
N SER A 260 -18.42 39.07 -7.06
CA SER A 260 -19.21 38.95 -8.30
C SER A 260 -18.42 38.23 -9.40
N ALA A 261 -17.15 38.60 -9.56
CA ALA A 261 -16.22 37.99 -10.51
C ALA A 261 -15.95 36.54 -10.14
N ILE A 262 -15.61 36.25 -8.88
CA ILE A 262 -15.33 34.90 -8.34
C ILE A 262 -16.49 33.92 -8.60
N ASN A 263 -17.74 34.37 -8.40
CA ASN A 263 -18.92 33.53 -8.63
C ASN A 263 -19.16 33.20 -10.12
N ALA A 264 -18.61 33.99 -11.04
CA ALA A 264 -18.72 33.76 -12.48
C ALA A 264 -17.59 32.88 -13.05
N MET A 265 -16.62 32.46 -12.23
CA MET A 265 -15.40 31.79 -12.71
C MET A 265 -15.56 30.28 -12.76
N THR A 266 -14.75 29.65 -13.62
CA THR A 266 -14.73 28.19 -13.72
C THR A 266 -14.02 27.55 -12.52
N SER A 267 -14.45 26.35 -12.15
CA SER A 267 -13.89 25.60 -11.01
C SER A 267 -12.38 25.35 -11.12
N ALA A 268 -11.84 25.23 -12.34
CA ALA A 268 -10.41 25.11 -12.59
C ALA A 268 -9.64 26.39 -12.23
N TRP A 269 -10.20 27.55 -12.54
CA TRP A 269 -9.60 28.85 -12.27
C TRP A 269 -9.61 29.17 -10.77
N LEU A 270 -10.71 28.83 -10.08
CA LEU A 270 -10.80 28.94 -8.62
C LEU A 270 -9.76 28.06 -7.89
N LYS A 271 -9.54 26.83 -8.37
CA LYS A 271 -8.52 25.93 -7.80
C LYS A 271 -7.11 26.52 -7.95
N ASP A 272 -6.78 27.01 -9.15
CA ASP A 272 -5.50 27.64 -9.42
C ASP A 272 -5.29 28.88 -8.52
N GLN A 273 -6.33 29.72 -8.31
CA GLN A 273 -6.23 30.90 -7.45
C GLN A 273 -6.01 30.55 -5.99
N LEU A 274 -6.74 29.57 -5.47
CA LEU A 274 -6.58 29.10 -4.10
C LEU A 274 -5.17 28.54 -3.86
N GLN A 275 -4.59 27.89 -4.87
CA GLN A 275 -3.24 27.37 -4.82
C GLN A 275 -2.19 28.48 -4.80
N ASP A 276 -2.35 29.54 -5.59
CA ASP A 276 -1.45 30.70 -5.53
C ASP A 276 -1.56 31.43 -4.17
N MET A 277 -2.80 31.68 -3.70
CA MET A 277 -3.04 32.34 -2.40
C MET A 277 -2.43 31.56 -1.24
N THR A 278 -2.59 30.23 -1.18
CA THR A 278 -1.97 29.41 -0.14
C THR A 278 -0.44 29.47 -0.19
N THR A 279 0.14 29.50 -1.39
CA THR A 279 1.60 29.62 -1.57
C THR A 279 2.11 30.99 -1.10
N VAL A 280 1.38 32.07 -1.41
CA VAL A 280 1.70 33.44 -0.97
C VAL A 280 1.55 33.60 0.54
N THR A 281 0.49 33.05 1.14
CA THR A 281 0.28 33.10 2.60
C THR A 281 1.40 32.38 3.35
N VAL A 282 1.78 31.17 2.91
CA VAL A 282 2.90 30.42 3.52
C VAL A 282 4.22 31.16 3.37
N ARG A 283 4.52 31.72 2.19
CA ARG A 283 5.73 32.54 1.99
C ARG A 283 5.75 33.78 2.87
N ARG A 284 4.62 34.47 3.01
CA ARG A 284 4.50 35.65 3.87
C ARG A 284 4.70 35.28 5.34
N GLN A 285 4.15 34.15 5.79
CA GLN A 285 4.35 33.62 7.14
C GLN A 285 5.84 33.36 7.41
N LEU A 286 6.53 32.66 6.50
CA LEU A 286 7.95 32.36 6.64
C LEU A 286 8.84 33.62 6.65
N VAL A 287 8.49 34.64 5.87
CA VAL A 287 9.19 35.93 5.88
C VAL A 287 8.97 36.68 7.20
N LEU A 288 7.75 36.66 7.73
CA LEU A 288 7.45 37.26 9.04
C LEU A 288 8.20 36.53 10.16
N GLU A 289 8.22 35.20 10.16
CA GLU A 289 8.99 34.40 11.12
C GLU A 289 10.51 34.64 11.01
N ALA A 290 11.03 34.85 9.79
CA ALA A 290 12.43 35.22 9.58
C ALA A 290 12.75 36.63 10.09
N GLN A 291 11.86 37.60 9.85
CA GLN A 291 12.00 38.97 10.37
C GLN A 291 11.90 39.01 11.90
N GLU A 292 11.02 38.22 12.50
CA GLU A 292 10.92 38.07 13.95
C GLU A 292 12.20 37.46 14.55
N ARG A 293 12.82 36.49 13.88
CA ARG A 293 14.13 35.93 14.28
C ARG A 293 15.26 36.96 14.15
N GLU A 294 15.29 37.75 13.08
CA GLU A 294 16.30 38.81 12.92
C GLU A 294 16.15 39.92 13.97
N LEU A 295 14.91 40.30 14.30
CA LEU A 295 14.62 41.27 15.36
C LEU A 295 15.00 40.74 16.74
N ALA A 296 14.84 39.43 16.99
CA ALA A 296 15.26 38.77 18.22
C ALA A 296 16.79 38.65 18.37
N CYS A 297 17.54 38.60 17.25
CA CYS A 297 19.00 38.53 17.23
C CYS A 297 19.70 39.90 17.23
N ARG A 298 18.97 41.02 17.25
CA ARG A 298 19.57 42.36 17.28
C ARG A 298 20.02 42.70 18.71
N PRO A 299 21.33 42.96 18.97
CA PRO A 299 21.78 43.32 20.31
C PRO A 299 21.12 44.64 20.76
N GLN A 300 20.60 44.68 21.98
CA GLN A 300 20.19 45.93 22.60
C GLN A 300 21.44 46.70 23.04
N ASP A 301 21.85 47.68 22.22
CA ASP A 301 22.85 48.66 22.62
C ASP A 301 22.28 49.59 23.71
N SER A 302 22.43 49.20 24.97
CA SER A 302 22.43 50.12 26.10
C SER A 302 23.88 50.38 26.48
N GLY A 303 24.35 51.60 26.24
CA GLY A 303 25.72 52.00 26.50
C GLY A 303 26.11 51.90 27.98
N SER A 304 27.29 51.33 28.23
CA SER A 304 28.23 51.82 29.24
C SER A 304 29.56 51.09 29.09
N THR A 305 30.61 51.91 29.06
CA THR A 305 32.03 51.63 28.92
C THR A 305 32.57 50.69 29.99
N HIS A 306 33.31 49.64 29.61
CA HIS A 306 34.68 49.40 30.08
C HIS A 306 35.36 48.31 29.23
N LEU A 307 36.45 48.68 28.55
CA LEU A 307 37.39 47.72 27.98
C LEU A 307 38.04 46.92 29.12
N SER A 308 38.02 45.59 29.00
CA SER A 308 39.07 44.72 29.51
C SER A 308 39.29 43.62 28.47
N LEU A 309 40.49 43.64 27.89
CA LEU A 309 41.07 42.57 27.10
C LEU A 309 41.42 41.41 28.03
N ASP A 310 41.06 40.18 27.66
CA ASP A 310 41.95 39.02 27.72
C ASP A 310 41.39 37.84 26.87
N PRO A 311 42.24 37.10 26.13
CA PRO A 311 41.87 35.96 25.28
C PRO A 311 41.96 34.63 26.09
N PRO A 312 41.42 33.45 25.68
CA PRO A 312 41.98 32.70 24.54
C PRO A 312 41.12 31.59 23.88
N SER A 313 41.77 30.93 22.94
CA SER A 313 41.67 29.50 22.56
C SER A 313 40.74 29.13 21.41
N THR A 314 41.43 28.87 20.30
CA THR A 314 41.11 27.99 19.19
C THR A 314 40.67 26.61 19.67
N ASP A 315 39.53 26.13 19.16
CA ASP A 315 39.36 24.71 18.90
C ASP A 315 38.51 24.51 17.64
N ASP A 316 39.17 24.02 16.60
CA ASP A 316 38.60 23.61 15.33
C ASP A 316 37.91 22.26 15.51
N SER A 317 36.61 22.19 15.25
CA SER A 317 35.95 20.93 14.92
C SER A 317 35.09 21.11 13.67
N HIS A 318 35.59 20.56 12.58
CA HIS A 318 34.87 20.35 11.33
C HIS A 318 33.71 19.37 11.55
N GLU A 319 32.48 19.88 11.47
CA GLU A 319 31.27 19.08 11.32
C GLU A 319 30.91 19.00 9.82
N MET A 320 31.15 17.84 9.20
CA MET A 320 30.69 17.52 7.85
C MET A 320 29.17 17.27 7.87
N VAL A 321 28.41 18.16 7.25
CA VAL A 321 27.00 17.93 6.92
C VAL A 321 26.93 16.97 5.73
N VAL A 322 26.38 15.78 5.96
CA VAL A 322 26.00 14.82 4.92
C VAL A 322 24.57 15.17 4.47
N GLU A 323 24.40 15.72 3.27
CA GLU A 323 23.09 15.88 2.64
C GLU A 323 22.59 14.52 2.12
N GLU A 324 21.61 13.92 2.80
CA GLU A 324 20.79 12.82 2.28
C GLU A 324 19.79 13.36 1.23
N TYR A 325 20.02 13.04 -0.05
CA TYR A 325 19.00 13.18 -1.09
C TYR A 325 18.00 12.02 -1.00
N GLY A 326 16.89 12.26 -0.30
CA GLY A 326 15.71 11.39 -0.31
C GLY A 326 14.88 11.60 -1.59
N PHE A 327 14.95 10.65 -2.51
CA PHE A 327 14.11 10.58 -3.71
C PHE A 327 12.90 9.67 -3.45
N SER A 328 11.75 10.27 -3.15
CA SER A 328 10.46 9.57 -3.08
C SER A 328 9.74 9.70 -4.42
N LEU A 329 9.59 8.58 -5.13
CA LEU A 329 8.63 8.42 -6.23
C LEU A 329 7.27 8.08 -5.62
N GLU A 330 6.35 9.05 -5.63
CA GLU A 330 4.92 8.76 -5.50
C GLU A 330 4.37 8.61 -6.93
N ASP A 331 3.89 7.41 -7.23
CA ASP A 331 3.20 7.05 -8.47
C ASP A 331 1.78 7.64 -8.45
N ASP A 332 1.56 8.74 -9.18
CA ASP A 332 0.22 9.21 -9.52
C ASP A 332 -0.30 8.42 -10.73
N ALA A 333 -1.19 7.46 -10.47
CA ALA A 333 -1.97 6.77 -11.47
C ALA A 333 -3.10 7.69 -11.98
N ASP A 334 -2.86 8.36 -13.11
CA ASP A 334 -3.92 9.02 -13.87
C ASP A 334 -4.84 7.98 -14.52
N CYS A 335 -6.12 8.05 -14.15
CA CYS A 335 -7.24 7.34 -14.77
C CYS A 335 -7.37 7.80 -16.24
N VAL A 336 -7.39 6.85 -17.16
CA VAL A 336 -7.77 7.10 -18.55
C VAL A 336 -9.26 6.80 -18.67
N ASP A 337 -10.05 7.87 -18.83
CA ASP A 337 -11.41 7.79 -19.37
C ASP A 337 -11.31 7.31 -20.82
N VAL A 338 -11.90 6.16 -21.11
CA VAL A 338 -12.16 5.69 -22.47
C VAL A 338 -13.63 5.96 -22.76
N SER A 339 -13.88 7.00 -23.56
CA SER A 339 -15.12 7.18 -24.32
C SER A 339 -14.72 7.25 -25.78
N ASP A 340 -14.91 6.13 -26.48
CA ASP A 340 -15.59 6.02 -27.78
C ASP A 340 -15.68 4.55 -28.19
#